data_AF-A0A8X6I0L7-F1
#
_entry.id   AF-A0A8X6I0L7-F1
#
_cell.length_a   1.000
_cell.length_b   1.000
_cell.length_c   1.000
_cell.angle_alpha   90.00
_cell.angle_beta   90.00
_cell.angle_gamma   90.00
#
_symmetry.space_group_name_H-M   'P 1'
#
loop_
_entity.id
_entity.type
_entity.pdbx_description
1 polymer ?
#
loop_
_entity_poly.entity_id
_entity_poly.type
_entity_poly.pdbx_seq_one_letter_code
_entity_poly.pdbx_strand_id
1 'polypeptide(L)'
;MSIELLVVLNRKRGAVKAQLIRIKDFINNPDEKDRTKLESKKDTLKSLRIKLSDIRTEYYEVVENDSDLEPLELEILDFEDDCEDIQVRIKNIILKNDLKNNDVTSCENSFKNIKSPNTQLPRFNSSYHDWFNFKEQFISLIDSN
;
A
#
# COMPACT_ATOMS: atom_id res chain seq x y z
N MET A 1 -27.81 -20.11 32.24
CA MET A 1 -26.59 -19.28 32.22
C MET A 1 -26.04 -19.15 30.80
N SER A 2 -25.96 -20.25 30.03
CA SER A 2 -25.41 -20.26 28.65
C SER A 2 -26.15 -19.37 27.64
N ILE A 3 -27.47 -19.21 27.76
CA ILE A 3 -28.29 -18.40 26.82
C ILE A 3 -27.95 -16.90 26.89
N GLU A 4 -27.79 -16.34 28.09
CA GLU A 4 -27.46 -14.91 28.24
C GLU A 4 -26.06 -14.59 27.68
N LEU A 5 -25.11 -15.50 27.90
CA LEU A 5 -23.75 -15.37 27.39
C LEU A 5 -23.74 -15.44 25.85
N LEU A 6 -24.51 -16.36 25.27
CA LEU A 6 -24.68 -16.46 23.81
C LEU A 6 -25.28 -15.18 23.20
N VAL A 7 -26.22 -14.52 23.88
CA VAL A 7 -26.78 -13.23 23.43
C VAL A 7 -25.71 -12.13 23.42
N VAL A 8 -24.86 -12.09 24.45
CA VAL A 8 -23.74 -11.14 24.53
C VAL A 8 -22.73 -11.38 23.41
N LEU A 9 -22.36 -12.65 23.17
CA LEU A 9 -21.46 -13.02 22.08
C LEU A 9 -22.00 -12.63 20.70
N ASN A 10 -23.28 -12.89 20.45
CA ASN A 10 -23.94 -12.48 19.21
C ASN A 10 -23.90 -10.95 19.00
N ARG A 11 -24.08 -10.17 20.07
CA ARG A 11 -23.98 -8.70 20.01
C ARG A 11 -22.55 -8.24 19.72
N LYS A 12 -21.55 -8.80 20.42
CA LYS A 12 -20.12 -8.51 20.17
C LYS A 12 -19.77 -8.80 18.70
N ARG A 13 -20.19 -9.96 18.19
CA ARG A 13 -20.01 -10.40 16.80
C ARG A 13 -20.65 -9.44 15.81
N GLY A 14 -21.91 -9.06 16.03
CA GLY A 14 -22.59 -8.05 15.22
C GLY A 14 -21.87 -6.70 15.18
N ALA A 15 -21.30 -6.27 16.31
CA ALA A 15 -20.53 -5.03 16.38
C ALA A 15 -19.20 -5.08 15.61
N VAL A 16 -18.53 -6.25 15.59
CA VAL A 16 -17.32 -6.49 14.78
C VAL A 16 -17.65 -6.44 13.29
N LYS A 17 -18.72 -7.13 12.87
CA LYS A 17 -19.22 -7.06 11.47
C LYS A 17 -19.57 -5.65 11.03
N ALA A 18 -20.31 -4.92 11.85
CA ALA A 18 -20.70 -3.55 11.54
C ALA A 18 -19.47 -2.64 11.34
N GLN A 19 -18.40 -2.86 12.10
CA GLN A 19 -17.14 -2.13 11.90
C GLN A 19 -16.46 -2.52 10.59
N LEU A 20 -16.42 -3.81 10.25
CA LEU A 20 -15.87 -4.27 8.97
C LEU A 20 -16.60 -3.64 7.79
N ILE A 21 -17.94 -3.61 7.81
CA ILE A 21 -18.77 -2.98 6.78
C ILE A 21 -18.42 -1.49 6.63
N ARG A 22 -18.28 -0.75 7.73
CA ARG A 22 -17.86 0.66 7.68
C ARG A 22 -16.47 0.85 7.06
N ILE A 23 -15.55 -0.10 7.27
CA ILE A 23 -14.24 -0.06 6.61
C ILE A 23 -14.42 -0.34 5.11
N LYS A 24 -15.21 -1.34 4.73
CA LYS A 24 -15.53 -1.68 3.34
C LYS A 24 -16.13 -0.48 2.60
N ASP A 25 -17.12 0.18 3.19
CA ASP A 25 -17.75 1.39 2.65
C ASP A 25 -16.75 2.54 2.50
N PHE A 26 -15.91 2.75 3.53
CA PHE A 26 -14.83 3.74 3.46
C PHE A 26 -13.88 3.46 2.30
N ILE A 27 -13.51 2.21 2.05
CA ILE A 27 -12.62 1.84 0.93
C ILE A 27 -13.30 2.00 -0.43
N ASN A 28 -14.59 1.66 -0.52
CA ASN A 28 -15.35 1.73 -1.77
C ASN A 28 -15.76 3.15 -2.17
N ASN A 29 -15.78 4.10 -1.22
CA ASN A 29 -16.02 5.51 -1.54
C ASN A 29 -14.98 6.00 -2.58
N PRO A 30 -15.38 6.62 -3.71
CA PRO A 30 -14.43 7.11 -4.73
C PRO A 30 -13.52 8.26 -4.28
N ASP A 31 -13.81 8.92 -3.16
CA ASP A 31 -13.02 10.05 -2.66
C ASP A 31 -11.53 9.69 -2.48
N GLU A 32 -10.68 10.69 -2.69
CA GLU A 32 -9.24 10.57 -2.44
C GLU A 32 -9.00 10.32 -0.95
N LYS A 33 -8.26 9.23 -0.66
CA LYS A 33 -8.03 8.78 0.71
C LYS A 33 -6.62 9.12 1.12
N ASP A 34 -6.53 9.87 2.21
CA ASP A 34 -5.28 10.14 2.89
C ASP A 34 -4.60 8.83 3.36
N ARG A 35 -3.28 8.78 3.21
CA ARG A 35 -2.46 7.61 3.57
C ARG A 35 -2.59 7.27 5.05
N THR A 36 -2.62 8.28 5.92
CA THR A 36 -2.73 8.08 7.38
C THR A 36 -4.06 7.43 7.74
N LYS A 37 -5.15 7.86 7.08
CA LYS A 37 -6.48 7.22 7.24
C LYS A 37 -6.45 5.77 6.77
N LEU A 38 -5.83 5.47 5.64
CA LEU A 38 -5.72 4.10 5.11
C LEU A 38 -4.94 3.17 6.04
N GLU A 39 -3.80 3.61 6.57
CA GLU A 39 -3.02 2.82 7.54
C GLU A 39 -3.79 2.63 8.86
N SER A 40 -4.48 3.66 9.35
CA SER A 40 -5.35 3.54 10.52
C SER A 40 -6.45 2.48 10.33
N LYS A 41 -7.05 2.40 9.13
CA LYS A 41 -8.05 1.35 8.82
C LYS A 41 -7.43 -0.05 8.79
N LYS A 42 -6.21 -0.19 8.31
CA LYS A 42 -5.47 -1.46 8.32
C LYS A 42 -5.18 -1.93 9.74
N ASP A 43 -4.80 -1.03 10.65
CA ASP A 43 -4.61 -1.40 12.07
C ASP A 43 -5.93 -1.72 12.76
N THR A 44 -7.00 -1.00 12.42
CA THR A 44 -8.36 -1.35 12.86
C THR A 44 -8.73 -2.77 12.42
N LEU A 45 -8.42 -3.13 11.17
CA LEU A 45 -8.70 -4.46 10.63
C LEU A 45 -7.97 -5.57 11.38
N LYS A 46 -6.69 -5.36 11.74
CA LYS A 46 -5.94 -6.29 12.60
C LYS A 46 -6.62 -6.46 13.95
N SER A 47 -7.06 -5.37 14.58
CA SER A 47 -7.78 -5.42 15.86
C SER A 47 -9.11 -6.16 15.73
N LEU A 48 -9.84 -5.99 14.63
CA LEU A 48 -11.09 -6.71 14.40
C LEU A 48 -10.88 -8.22 14.25
N ARG A 49 -9.82 -8.65 13.56
CA ARG A 49 -9.45 -10.09 13.46
C ARG A 49 -9.18 -10.71 14.83
N ILE A 50 -8.41 -10.02 15.67
CA ILE A 50 -8.13 -10.47 17.04
C ILE A 50 -9.44 -10.61 17.82
N LYS A 51 -10.29 -9.57 17.81
CA LYS A 51 -11.59 -9.61 18.49
C LYS A 51 -12.50 -10.73 18.01
N LEU A 52 -12.50 -11.01 16.70
CA LEU A 52 -13.28 -12.11 16.15
C LEU A 52 -12.74 -13.47 16.61
N SER A 53 -11.41 -13.63 16.65
CA SER A 53 -10.77 -14.83 17.20
C SER A 53 -11.13 -15.04 18.67
N ASP A 54 -11.11 -13.98 19.48
CA ASP A 54 -11.49 -14.06 20.90
C ASP A 54 -12.96 -14.49 21.04
N ILE A 55 -13.86 -13.88 20.24
CA ILE A 55 -15.28 -14.25 20.19
C ILE A 55 -15.43 -15.72 19.80
N ARG A 56 -14.70 -16.19 18.78
CA ARG A 56 -14.72 -17.59 18.34
C ARG A 56 -14.35 -18.52 19.50
N THR A 57 -13.27 -18.23 20.22
CA THR A 57 -12.86 -19.01 21.40
C THR A 57 -13.94 -19.00 22.49
N GLU A 58 -14.54 -17.84 22.80
CA GLU A 58 -15.64 -17.76 23.76
C GLU A 58 -16.87 -18.59 23.30
N TYR A 59 -17.15 -18.69 21.98
CA TYR A 59 -18.22 -19.56 21.46
C TYR A 59 -17.95 -21.05 21.70
N TYR A 60 -16.72 -21.51 21.48
CA TYR A 60 -16.32 -22.90 21.71
C TYR A 60 -16.44 -23.32 23.19
N GLU A 61 -16.34 -22.37 24.12
CA GLU A 61 -16.51 -22.65 25.56
C GLU A 61 -17.99 -22.75 25.97
N VAL A 62 -18.90 -22.16 25.19
CA VAL A 62 -20.32 -21.99 25.55
C VAL A 62 -21.23 -22.96 24.81
N VAL A 63 -20.87 -23.34 23.59
CA VAL A 63 -21.67 -24.23 22.74
C VAL A 63 -21.21 -25.67 22.96
N GLU A 64 -22.13 -26.54 23.39
CA GLU A 64 -21.83 -27.95 23.69
C GLU A 64 -21.87 -28.86 22.45
N ASN A 65 -22.58 -28.47 21.39
CA ASN A 65 -22.73 -29.26 20.17
C ASN A 65 -21.93 -28.65 19.01
N ASP A 66 -21.02 -29.43 18.44
CA ASP A 66 -20.20 -28.98 17.29
C ASP A 66 -21.04 -28.60 16.07
N SER A 67 -22.21 -29.21 15.86
CA SER A 67 -23.10 -28.88 14.74
C SER A 67 -23.62 -27.44 14.79
N ASP A 68 -23.73 -26.87 15.99
CA ASP A 68 -24.23 -25.50 16.18
C ASP A 68 -23.13 -24.45 15.93
N LEU A 69 -21.88 -24.89 15.78
CA LEU A 69 -20.71 -24.05 15.48
C LEU A 69 -20.44 -23.92 13.98
N GLU A 70 -20.86 -24.87 13.15
CA GLU A 70 -20.63 -24.83 11.69
C GLU A 70 -21.07 -23.51 11.03
N PRO A 71 -22.26 -22.94 11.33
CA PRO A 71 -22.65 -21.66 10.75
C PRO A 71 -21.77 -20.48 11.19
N LEU A 72 -21.24 -20.55 12.42
CA LEU A 72 -20.29 -19.55 12.93
C LEU A 72 -18.96 -19.64 12.20
N GLU A 73 -18.48 -20.86 11.96
CA GLU A 73 -17.21 -21.11 11.27
C GLU A 73 -17.23 -20.63 9.82
N LEU A 74 -18.29 -20.93 9.08
CA LEU A 74 -18.48 -20.41 7.71
C LEU A 74 -18.48 -18.88 7.68
N GLU A 75 -19.17 -18.27 8.64
CA GLU A 75 -19.23 -16.82 8.74
C GLU A 75 -17.87 -16.19 9.09
N ILE A 76 -17.05 -16.86 9.91
CA ILE A 76 -15.70 -16.40 10.23
C ILE A 76 -14.81 -16.48 9.00
N LEU A 77 -14.92 -17.53 8.20
CA LEU A 77 -14.22 -17.64 6.92
C LEU A 77 -14.59 -16.50 5.98
N ASP A 78 -15.89 -16.23 5.80
CA ASP A 78 -16.37 -15.10 4.99
C ASP A 78 -15.80 -13.75 5.50
N PHE A 79 -15.72 -13.58 6.82
CA PHE A 79 -15.16 -12.38 7.43
C PHE A 79 -13.64 -12.26 7.17
N GLU A 80 -12.91 -13.36 7.25
CA GLU A 80 -11.47 -13.40 7.00
C GLU A 80 -11.16 -13.05 5.54
N ASP A 81 -11.90 -13.63 4.60
CA ASP A 81 -11.84 -13.33 3.17
C ASP A 81 -12.11 -11.84 2.89
N ASP A 82 -13.21 -11.30 3.45
CA ASP A 82 -13.52 -9.87 3.32
C ASP A 82 -12.40 -8.98 3.88
N CYS A 83 -11.76 -9.38 4.98
CA CYS A 83 -10.62 -8.66 5.53
C CYS A 83 -9.41 -8.71 4.59
N GLU A 84 -9.12 -9.86 3.97
CA GLU A 84 -8.01 -9.98 3.02
C GLU A 84 -8.23 -9.09 1.81
N ASP A 85 -9.43 -9.12 1.23
CA ASP A 85 -9.84 -8.28 0.13
C ASP A 85 -9.67 -6.79 0.45
N ILE A 86 -10.16 -6.35 1.61
CA ILE A 86 -10.01 -4.97 2.07
C ILE A 86 -8.53 -4.60 2.23
N GLN A 87 -7.73 -5.50 2.80
CA GLN A 87 -6.29 -5.27 3.02
C GLN A 87 -5.54 -5.11 1.70
N VAL A 88 -5.83 -5.95 0.70
CA VAL A 88 -5.26 -5.85 -0.65
C VAL A 88 -5.67 -4.54 -1.31
N ARG A 89 -6.95 -4.15 -1.22
CA ARG A 89 -7.44 -2.86 -1.75
C ARG A 89 -6.73 -1.68 -1.11
N ILE A 90 -6.56 -1.67 0.21
CA ILE A 90 -5.81 -0.62 0.92
C ILE A 90 -4.39 -0.50 0.37
N LYS A 91 -3.66 -1.62 0.27
CA LYS A 91 -2.28 -1.63 -0.26
C LYS A 91 -2.23 -1.06 -1.69
N ASN A 92 -3.19 -1.46 -2.53
CA ASN A 92 -3.27 -0.98 -3.93
C ASN A 92 -3.55 0.52 -4.01
N ILE A 93 -4.42 1.06 -3.15
CA ILE A 93 -4.71 2.50 -3.10
C ILE A 93 -3.45 3.27 -2.66
N ILE A 94 -2.76 2.80 -1.62
CA ILE A 94 -1.52 3.43 -1.14
C ILE A 94 -0.47 3.44 -2.25
N LEU A 95 -0.23 2.31 -2.91
CA LEU A 95 0.73 2.21 -4.01
C LEU A 95 0.39 3.18 -5.16
N LYS A 96 -0.89 3.27 -5.54
CA LYS A 96 -1.35 4.21 -6.57
C LYS A 96 -1.11 5.67 -6.17
N ASN A 97 -1.33 6.01 -4.91
CA ASN A 97 -1.06 7.36 -4.40
C ASN A 97 0.44 7.68 -4.43
N ASP A 98 1.29 6.72 -4.06
CA ASP A 98 2.75 6.89 -4.10
C ASP A 98 3.26 7.10 -5.53
N LEU A 99 2.73 6.35 -6.50
CA LEU A 99 3.08 6.53 -7.93
C LEU A 99 2.68 7.92 -8.44
N LYS A 100 1.45 8.36 -8.15
CA LYS A 100 0.97 9.71 -8.50
C LYS A 100 1.86 10.82 -7.92
N ASN A 101 2.28 10.67 -6.67
CA ASN A 101 3.15 11.67 -6.03
C ASN A 101 4.55 11.67 -6.65
N ASN A 102 5.12 10.51 -6.97
CA ASN A 102 6.43 10.42 -7.62
C ASN A 102 6.43 11.03 -9.03
N ASP A 103 5.35 10.89 -9.80
CA ASP A 103 5.20 11.54 -11.11
C ASP A 103 5.12 13.08 -10.99
N VAL A 104 4.55 13.60 -9.89
CA VAL A 104 4.48 15.05 -9.63
C VAL A 104 5.82 15.61 -9.14
N THR A 105 6.60 14.85 -8.36
CA THR A 105 7.95 15.29 -7.92
C THR A 105 9.05 15.15 -8.97
N SER A 106 8.79 14.55 -10.14
CA SER A 106 9.80 14.40 -11.21
C SER A 106 9.88 15.60 -12.16
N CYS A 107 9.05 16.63 -11.97
CA CYS A 107 8.96 17.74 -12.91
C CYS A 107 9.07 19.14 -12.30
N GLU A 108 9.60 19.36 -11.09
CA GLU A 108 9.65 20.74 -10.58
C GLU A 108 10.74 21.03 -9.53
N ASN A 109 11.91 20.38 -9.64
CA ASN A 109 13.10 20.85 -8.94
C ASN A 109 14.09 21.43 -9.95
N SER A 110 13.95 22.73 -10.17
CA SER A 110 14.99 23.70 -10.51
C SER A 110 16.37 23.12 -10.89
N PHE A 111 16.48 22.57 -12.10
CA PHE A 111 17.74 22.74 -12.81
C PHE A 111 17.82 24.24 -13.13
N LYS A 112 18.48 24.99 -12.23
CA LYS A 112 19.14 26.23 -12.66
C LYS A 112 19.79 25.90 -13.99
N ASN A 113 19.51 26.72 -15.01
CA ASN A 113 20.14 26.67 -16.32
C ASN A 113 21.68 26.74 -16.17
N ILE A 114 22.30 25.64 -15.74
CA ILE A 114 23.69 25.34 -16.02
C ILE A 114 23.63 24.90 -17.47
N LYS A 115 23.52 25.89 -18.37
CA LYS A 115 23.88 25.65 -19.76
C LYS A 115 25.33 25.23 -19.67
N SER A 116 25.57 23.94 -19.90
CA SER A 116 26.91 23.46 -20.17
C SER A 116 27.53 24.45 -21.16
N PRO A 117 28.75 24.97 -20.92
CA PRO A 117 29.43 25.70 -21.97
C PRO A 117 29.34 24.85 -23.23
N ASN A 118 29.02 25.48 -24.35
CA ASN A 118 28.77 24.82 -25.63
C ASN A 118 30.11 24.32 -26.18
N THR A 119 30.73 23.36 -25.48
CA THR A 119 31.99 22.75 -25.85
C THR A 119 31.67 21.71 -26.90
N GLN A 120 32.02 22.03 -28.15
CA GLN A 120 31.91 21.07 -29.24
C GLN A 120 32.81 19.88 -28.93
N LEU A 121 32.22 18.68 -28.91
CA LEU A 121 32.99 17.45 -28.73
C LEU A 121 33.96 17.30 -29.91
N PRO A 122 35.24 16.98 -29.67
CA PRO A 122 36.19 16.72 -30.73
C PRO A 122 35.67 15.62 -31.64
N ARG A 123 35.62 15.88 -32.95
CA ARG A 123 35.10 14.93 -33.94
C ARG A 123 36.27 14.28 -34.66
N PHE A 124 36.48 12.98 -34.45
CA PHE A 124 37.49 12.22 -35.17
C PHE A 124 36.91 11.66 -36.47
N ASN A 125 37.52 11.97 -37.60
CA ASN A 125 37.09 11.54 -38.94
C ASN A 125 37.85 10.31 -39.44
N SER A 126 38.53 9.56 -38.54
CA SER A 126 39.35 8.38 -38.84
C SER A 126 40.61 8.62 -39.70
N SER A 127 40.95 9.87 -40.02
CA SER A 127 42.19 10.23 -40.68
C SER A 127 43.35 10.24 -39.67
N TYR A 128 44.42 9.50 -39.97
CA TYR A 128 45.63 9.48 -39.12
C TYR A 128 46.29 10.87 -39.00
N HIS A 129 46.19 11.71 -40.04
CA HIS A 129 46.71 13.08 -40.01
C HIS A 129 45.96 13.98 -39.02
N ASP A 130 44.69 13.67 -38.74
CA ASP A 130 43.83 14.44 -37.84
C ASP A 130 43.88 13.93 -36.39
N TRP A 131 44.64 12.85 -36.13
CA TRP A 131 44.77 12.24 -34.80
C TRP A 131 45.36 13.20 -33.77
N PHE A 132 46.41 13.94 -34.14
CA PHE A 132 47.07 14.87 -33.23
C PHE A 132 46.13 16.02 -32.83
N ASN A 133 45.40 16.58 -33.79
CA ASN A 133 44.45 17.67 -33.56
C ASN A 133 43.26 17.21 -32.69
N PHE A 134 42.74 16.00 -32.95
CA PHE A 134 41.71 15.39 -32.10
C PHE A 134 42.20 15.19 -30.65
N LYS A 135 43.42 14.66 -30.49
CA LYS A 135 44.01 14.38 -29.17
C LYS A 135 44.20 15.66 -28.36
N GLU A 136 44.73 16.73 -28.96
CA GLU A 136 44.91 18.04 -28.28
C GLU A 136 43.57 18.64 -27.83
N GLN A 137 42.55 18.62 -28.70
CA GLN A 137 41.20 19.10 -28.35
C GLN A 137 40.57 18.26 -27.24
N PHE A 138 40.78 16.95 -27.23
CA PHE A 138 40.27 16.05 -26.20
C PHE A 138 40.97 16.26 -24.85
N ILE A 139 42.29 16.42 -24.83
CA ILE A 139 43.05 16.72 -23.60
C ILE A 139 42.64 18.07 -23.03
N SER A 140 42.57 19.12 -23.87
CA SER A 140 42.13 20.45 -23.44
C SER A 140 40.71 20.44 -22.86
N LEU A 141 39.82 19.56 -23.33
CA LEU A 141 38.46 19.40 -22.80
C LEU A 141 38.44 18.75 -21.41
N ILE A 142 39.36 17.82 -21.13
CA ILE A 142 39.48 17.15 -19.84
C ILE A 142 40.17 18.06 -18.81
N ASP A 143 41.23 18.77 -19.22
CA ASP A 143 42.02 19.62 -18.32
C ASP A 143 41.31 20.93 -17.92
N SER A 144 40.22 21.30 -18.60
CA SER A 144 39.43 22.52 -18.34
C SER A 144 38.27 22.34 -17.35
N ASN A 145 38.24 21.25 -16.56
CA ASN A 145 37.24 20.95 -15.53
C ASN A 145 37.82 20.98 -14.10
#